data_AF-A0A3B5AVI0-F1
#
_entry.id   AF-A0A3B5AVI0-F1
#
_cell.length_a   1.000
_cell.length_b   1.000
_cell.length_c   1.000
_cell.angle_alpha   90.00
_cell.angle_beta   90.00
_cell.angle_gamma   90.00
#
_symmetry.space_group_name_H-M   'P 1'
#
loop_
_entity.id
_entity.type
_entity.pdbx_description
1 polymer ?
#
loop_
_entity_poly.entity_id
_entity_poly.type
_entity_poly.pdbx_seq_one_letter_code
_entity_poly.pdbx_strand_id
1 'polypeptide(L)'
;MMQDSPDMEAAHNPSQSDLSMLSLDVQRSSGNPDYEERVRSMNVAELNERLEETEANIRRFSEELVQQLALRDELDFEKEVKNSFISALIDVQNRQKEHRESLKKKKKLKGGAGTSHVGSFYLTTVIPYEKKGHPPSIEDLQILTKILQAMRDDSDKVPSLLTDYILKVLCPT
;
A
#
# COMPACT_ATOMS: atom_id res chain seq x y z
N MET A 1 -14.89 5.81 30.54
CA MET A 1 -13.63 6.06 31.29
C MET A 1 -12.57 5.16 30.69
N MET A 2 -11.40 5.74 30.40
CA MET A 2 -10.18 5.16 29.81
C MET A 2 -10.14 5.17 28.28
N GLN A 3 -9.14 5.72 27.61
CA GLN A 3 -8.12 6.73 27.91
C GLN A 3 -7.39 6.91 26.58
N ASP A 4 -7.32 8.15 26.08
CA ASP A 4 -6.50 8.52 24.92
C ASP A 4 -5.01 8.24 25.18
N SER A 5 -4.29 7.85 24.13
CA SER A 5 -2.84 7.61 24.12
C SER A 5 -2.32 7.74 22.68
N PRO A 6 -1.05 8.15 22.51
CA PRO A 6 -0.74 9.50 22.06
C PRO A 6 -0.31 9.60 20.60
N ASP A 7 -0.48 10.81 20.09
CA ASP A 7 -0.03 11.34 18.80
C ASP A 7 1.47 11.04 18.56
N MET A 8 1.78 10.30 17.50
CA MET A 8 3.16 10.12 17.03
C MET A 8 3.16 10.17 15.50
N GLU A 9 3.91 11.13 14.99
CA GLU A 9 4.23 11.35 13.58
C GLU A 9 3.05 11.80 12.72
N ALA A 10 2.58 13.02 12.98
CA ALA A 10 1.96 13.86 11.95
C ALA A 10 3.01 14.09 10.85
N ALA A 11 3.11 13.14 9.90
CA ALA A 11 3.55 13.45 8.56
C ALA A 11 2.78 14.70 8.14
N HIS A 12 3.51 15.76 7.83
CA HIS A 12 2.95 17.05 7.44
C HIS A 12 2.07 16.83 6.21
N ASN A 13 0.81 16.54 6.47
CA ASN A 13 -0.24 16.37 5.49
C ASN A 13 -0.68 17.80 5.22
N PRO A 14 -0.35 18.40 4.06
CA PRO A 14 -0.91 19.70 3.72
C PRO A 14 -2.42 19.52 3.78
N SER A 15 -3.05 20.18 4.75
CA SER A 15 -4.44 19.90 5.08
C SER A 15 -5.28 20.18 3.83
N GLN A 16 -6.37 19.46 3.60
CA GLN A 16 -7.31 19.76 2.49
C GLN A 16 -7.70 21.25 2.42
N SER A 17 -7.63 21.94 3.56
CA SER A 17 -7.76 23.39 3.70
C SER A 17 -6.76 24.17 2.84
N ASP A 18 -5.49 23.79 2.82
CA ASP A 18 -4.43 24.50 2.10
C ASP A 18 -4.63 24.38 0.59
N LEU A 19 -4.96 23.19 0.09
CA LEU A 19 -5.28 22.98 -1.33
C LEU A 19 -6.56 23.72 -1.76
N SER A 20 -7.55 23.83 -0.87
CA SER A 20 -8.78 24.58 -1.16
C SER A 20 -8.54 26.09 -1.19
N MET A 21 -7.62 26.61 -0.36
CA MET A 21 -7.21 28.02 -0.39
C MET A 21 -6.51 28.36 -1.72
N LEU A 22 -5.69 27.45 -2.26
CA LEU A 22 -5.00 27.64 -3.54
C LEU A 22 -5.96 27.68 -4.73
N SER A 23 -7.00 26.85 -4.73
CA SER A 23 -8.05 26.90 -5.76
C SER A 23 -8.85 28.20 -5.73
N LEU A 24 -9.02 28.81 -4.55
CA LEU A 24 -9.72 30.07 -4.37
C LEU A 24 -8.92 31.25 -4.97
N ASP A 25 -7.61 31.32 -4.77
CA ASP A 25 -6.79 32.44 -5.26
C ASP A 25 -6.67 32.44 -6.80
N VAL A 26 -6.53 31.26 -7.41
CA VAL A 26 -6.54 31.11 -8.87
C VAL A 26 -7.90 31.52 -9.45
N GLN A 27 -9.01 31.10 -8.84
CA GLN A 27 -10.37 31.46 -9.28
C GLN A 27 -10.70 32.96 -9.12
N ARG A 28 -10.17 33.62 -8.09
CA ARG A 28 -10.38 35.06 -7.86
C ARG A 28 -9.67 35.94 -8.89
N SER A 29 -8.59 35.47 -9.52
CA SER A 29 -7.88 36.21 -10.57
C SER A 29 -8.55 36.10 -11.95
N SER A 30 -9.10 34.92 -12.29
CA SER A 30 -9.59 34.63 -13.64
C SER A 30 -11.02 35.11 -13.93
N GLY A 31 -11.83 35.42 -12.91
CA GLY A 31 -13.26 35.70 -13.07
C GLY A 31 -13.70 37.14 -12.75
N ASN A 32 -12.78 38.04 -12.40
CA ASN A 32 -13.12 39.35 -11.84
C ASN A 32 -12.82 40.48 -12.84
N PRO A 33 -13.82 41.19 -13.39
CA PRO A 33 -13.58 42.26 -14.39
C PRO A 33 -12.74 43.43 -13.83
N ASP A 34 -12.77 43.64 -12.51
CA ASP A 34 -11.94 44.61 -11.80
C ASP A 34 -10.44 44.24 -11.78
N TYR A 35 -10.10 42.96 -12.00
CA TYR A 35 -8.71 42.52 -12.13
C TYR A 35 -8.08 43.05 -13.42
N GLU A 36 -8.80 42.97 -14.54
CA GLU A 36 -8.27 43.40 -15.85
C GLU A 36 -8.04 44.92 -15.89
N GLU A 37 -8.96 45.71 -15.34
CA GLU A 37 -8.82 47.16 -15.24
C GLU A 37 -7.64 47.56 -14.34
N ARG A 38 -7.43 46.83 -13.24
CA ARG A 38 -6.29 47.01 -12.34
C ARG A 38 -4.96 46.66 -12.99
N VAL A 39 -4.91 45.60 -13.79
CA VAL A 39 -3.70 45.24 -14.54
C VAL A 39 -3.37 46.31 -15.59
N ARG A 40 -4.39 46.89 -16.26
CA ARG A 40 -4.18 47.98 -17.23
C ARG A 40 -3.71 49.29 -16.60
N SER A 41 -4.00 49.53 -15.33
CA SER A 41 -3.58 50.74 -14.61
C SER A 41 -2.21 50.60 -13.93
N MET A 42 -1.66 49.38 -13.82
CA MET A 42 -0.33 49.13 -13.26
C MET A 42 0.77 49.63 -14.21
N ASN A 43 1.86 50.12 -13.61
CA ASN A 43 3.05 50.49 -14.36
C ASN A 43 3.90 49.26 -14.73
N VAL A 44 4.90 49.45 -15.58
CA VAL A 44 5.75 48.35 -16.08
C VAL A 44 6.49 47.61 -14.96
N ALA A 45 6.94 48.31 -13.91
CA ALA A 45 7.63 47.68 -12.79
C ALA A 45 6.67 46.80 -11.97
N GLU A 46 5.47 47.31 -11.67
CA GLU A 46 4.41 46.58 -10.96
C GLU A 46 3.93 45.35 -11.76
N LEU A 47 3.83 45.47 -13.09
CA LEU A 47 3.50 44.35 -13.97
C LEU A 47 4.57 43.26 -13.96
N ASN A 48 5.84 43.64 -13.97
CA ASN A 48 6.95 42.69 -13.90
C ASN A 48 7.00 41.97 -12.54
N GLU A 49 6.82 42.70 -11.44
CA GLU A 49 6.75 42.09 -10.10
C GLU A 49 5.62 41.06 -10.02
N ARG A 50 4.44 41.41 -10.55
CA ARG A 50 3.28 40.50 -10.57
C ARG A 50 3.49 39.30 -11.50
N LEU A 51 4.20 39.48 -12.60
CA LEU A 51 4.61 38.39 -13.48
C LEU A 51 5.57 37.45 -12.77
N GLU A 52 6.61 37.98 -12.13
CA GLU A 52 7.58 37.19 -11.35
C GLU A 52 6.91 36.43 -10.20
N GLU A 53 5.98 37.06 -9.49
CA GLU A 53 5.17 36.41 -8.45
C GLU A 53 4.33 35.26 -9.04
N THR A 54 3.67 35.49 -10.17
CA THR A 54 2.86 34.46 -10.84
C THR A 54 3.74 33.31 -11.32
N GLU A 55 4.90 33.58 -11.89
CA GLU A 55 5.86 32.56 -12.31
C GLU A 55 6.42 31.77 -11.13
N ALA A 56 6.74 32.45 -10.02
CA ALA A 56 7.21 31.81 -8.79
C ALA A 56 6.13 30.89 -8.20
N ASN A 57 4.87 31.34 -8.19
CA ASN A 57 3.73 30.55 -7.76
C ASN A 57 3.52 29.33 -8.67
N ILE A 58 3.58 29.50 -9.99
CA ILE A 58 3.49 28.39 -10.96
C ILE A 58 4.56 27.34 -10.68
N ARG A 59 5.82 27.75 -10.47
CA ARG A 59 6.92 26.81 -10.16
C ARG A 59 6.66 26.07 -8.86
N ARG A 60 6.33 26.79 -7.79
CA ARG A 60 6.01 26.22 -6.48
C ARG A 60 4.87 25.19 -6.57
N PHE A 61 3.75 25.53 -7.21
CA PHE A 61 2.61 24.62 -7.33
C PHE A 61 2.92 23.41 -8.20
N SER A 62 3.73 23.60 -9.25
CA SER A 62 4.19 22.49 -10.08
C SER A 62 5.04 21.51 -9.26
N GLU A 63 5.93 22.01 -8.40
CA GLU A 63 6.73 21.19 -7.48
C GLU A 63 5.86 20.45 -6.46
N GLU A 64 4.91 21.15 -5.82
CA GLU A 64 3.96 20.53 -4.89
C GLU A 64 3.13 19.44 -5.58
N LEU A 65 2.64 19.68 -6.79
CA LEU A 65 1.90 18.70 -7.57
C LEU A 65 2.73 17.44 -7.85
N VAL A 66 4.00 17.60 -8.26
CA VAL A 66 4.90 16.47 -8.51
C VAL A 66 5.10 15.64 -7.24
N GLN A 67 5.29 16.29 -6.08
CA GLN A 67 5.43 15.60 -4.80
C GLN A 67 4.15 14.84 -4.42
N GLN A 68 2.98 15.43 -4.60
CA GLN A 68 1.70 14.78 -4.31
C GLN A 68 1.44 13.58 -5.24
N LEU A 69 1.81 13.68 -6.52
CA LEU A 69 1.72 12.56 -7.46
C LEU A 69 2.64 11.41 -7.05
N ALA A 70 3.89 11.70 -6.68
CA ALA A 70 4.82 10.68 -6.20
C ALA A 70 4.32 9.99 -4.92
N LEU A 71 3.79 10.76 -3.97
CA LEU A 71 3.20 10.21 -2.75
C LEU A 71 1.98 9.32 -3.04
N ARG A 72 1.11 9.76 -3.96
CA ARG A 72 -0.05 8.95 -4.37
C ARG A 72 0.40 7.63 -4.97
N ASP A 73 1.39 7.63 -5.85
CA ASP A 73 1.89 6.43 -6.50
C ASP A 73 2.53 5.46 -5.48
N GLU A 74 3.24 5.97 -4.46
CA GLU A 74 3.75 5.16 -3.35
C GLU A 74 2.62 4.50 -2.54
N LEU A 75 1.58 5.27 -2.19
CA LEU A 75 0.42 4.75 -1.45
C LEU A 75 -0.38 3.73 -2.27
N ASP A 76 -0.51 3.95 -3.58
CA ASP A 76 -1.16 3.00 -4.49
C ASP A 76 -0.36 1.69 -4.57
N PHE A 77 0.97 1.77 -4.64
CA PHE A 77 1.84 0.60 -4.56
C PHE A 77 1.70 -0.16 -3.24
N GLU A 78 1.73 0.53 -2.09
CA GLU A 78 1.54 -0.11 -0.79
C GLU A 78 0.19 -0.84 -0.70
N LYS A 79 -0.87 -0.18 -1.20
CA LYS A 79 -2.22 -0.74 -1.23
C LYS A 79 -2.29 -1.96 -2.12
N GLU A 80 -1.64 -1.93 -3.29
CA GLU A 80 -1.56 -3.08 -4.19
C GLU A 80 -0.85 -4.27 -3.52
N VAL A 81 0.29 -4.04 -2.87
CA VAL A 81 1.03 -5.09 -2.14
C VAL A 81 0.17 -5.67 -1.01
N LYS A 82 -0.46 -4.82 -0.19
CA LYS A 82 -1.35 -5.25 0.91
C LYS A 82 -2.54 -6.07 0.38
N ASN A 83 -3.17 -5.63 -0.70
CA ASN A 83 -4.30 -6.35 -1.30
C ASN A 83 -3.86 -7.69 -1.91
N SER A 84 -2.72 -7.73 -2.60
CA SER A 84 -2.13 -8.95 -3.16
C SER A 84 -1.85 -9.98 -2.06
N PHE A 85 -1.29 -9.53 -0.93
CA PHE A 85 -1.09 -10.38 0.25
C PHE A 85 -2.40 -10.94 0.79
N ILE A 86 -3.41 -10.08 1.00
CA ILE A 86 -4.73 -10.49 1.52
C ILE A 86 -5.35 -11.54 0.60
N SER A 87 -5.36 -11.31 -0.71
CA SER A 87 -5.90 -12.25 -1.69
C SER A 87 -5.16 -13.59 -1.67
N ALA A 88 -3.82 -13.58 -1.68
CA ALA A 88 -3.03 -14.81 -1.61
C ALA A 88 -3.27 -15.59 -0.31
N LEU A 89 -3.41 -14.89 0.82
CA LEU A 89 -3.69 -15.51 2.12
C LEU A 89 -5.07 -16.17 2.13
N ILE A 90 -6.10 -15.48 1.63
CA ILE A 90 -7.46 -16.01 1.53
C ILE A 90 -7.49 -17.25 0.63
N ASP A 91 -6.79 -17.22 -0.51
CA ASP A 91 -6.70 -18.36 -1.43
C ASP A 91 -6.11 -19.60 -0.76
N VAL A 92 -4.98 -19.44 -0.05
CA VAL A 92 -4.33 -20.55 0.68
C VAL A 92 -5.28 -21.10 1.75
N GLN A 93 -5.93 -20.22 2.52
CA GLN A 93 -6.87 -20.64 3.56
C GLN A 93 -8.08 -21.39 2.99
N ASN A 94 -8.62 -20.93 1.85
CA ASN A 94 -9.71 -21.60 1.15
C ASN A 94 -9.29 -23.00 0.66
N ARG A 95 -8.12 -23.11 0.01
CA ARG A 95 -7.58 -24.42 -0.41
C ARG A 95 -7.33 -25.36 0.76
N GLN A 96 -6.79 -24.87 1.87
CA GLN A 96 -6.62 -25.66 3.08
C GLN A 96 -7.97 -26.14 3.66
N LYS A 97 -9.01 -25.30 3.61
CA LYS A 97 -10.37 -25.68 4.04
C LYS A 97 -10.95 -26.78 3.15
N GLU A 98 -10.88 -26.62 1.82
CA GLU A 98 -11.33 -27.62 0.85
C GLU A 98 -10.60 -28.96 1.02
N HIS A 99 -9.27 -28.91 1.19
CA HIS A 99 -8.46 -30.09 1.47
C HIS A 99 -8.95 -30.82 2.73
N ARG A 100 -9.19 -30.08 3.82
CA ARG A 100 -9.72 -30.64 5.08
C ARG A 100 -11.11 -31.25 4.92
N GLU A 101 -11.99 -30.66 4.12
CA GLU A 101 -13.34 -31.18 3.85
C GLU A 101 -13.31 -32.45 2.98
N SER A 102 -12.45 -32.49 1.96
CA SER A 102 -12.28 -33.65 1.09
C SER A 102 -11.80 -34.90 1.86
N LEU A 103 -10.89 -34.72 2.82
CA LEU A 103 -10.41 -35.79 3.70
C LEU A 103 -11.53 -36.37 4.58
N LYS A 104 -12.40 -35.50 5.12
CA LYS A 104 -13.57 -35.92 5.93
C LYS A 104 -14.58 -36.72 5.12
N LYS A 105 -14.80 -36.36 3.85
CA LYS A 105 -15.69 -37.10 2.93
C LYS A 105 -15.11 -38.48 2.58
N LYS A 106 -13.80 -38.56 2.30
CA LYS A 106 -13.12 -39.85 2.01
C LYS A 106 -13.17 -40.82 3.20
N LYS A 107 -13.05 -40.32 4.44
CA LYS A 107 -13.14 -41.14 5.67
C LYS A 107 -14.53 -41.74 5.92
N LYS A 108 -15.60 -41.14 5.39
CA LYS A 108 -16.98 -41.65 5.53
C LYS A 108 -17.34 -42.74 4.51
N LEU A 109 -16.58 -42.90 3.42
CA LEU A 109 -16.95 -43.73 2.28
C LEU A 109 -16.17 -45.05 2.14
N LYS A 110 -15.07 -45.28 2.88
CA LYS A 110 -14.38 -46.58 2.89
C LYS A 110 -13.48 -46.74 4.11
N GLY A 111 -13.72 -47.81 4.89
CA GLY A 111 -12.68 -48.41 5.70
C GLY A 111 -11.74 -49.21 4.81
N GLY A 112 -10.42 -49.07 5.00
CA GLY A 112 -9.41 -49.94 4.42
C GLY A 112 -8.62 -49.36 3.23
N ALA A 113 -7.33 -49.20 3.48
CA ALA A 113 -6.18 -49.26 2.56
C ALA A 113 -6.23 -48.46 1.23
N GLY A 114 -5.39 -47.44 1.14
CA GLY A 114 -5.11 -46.71 -0.09
C GLY A 114 -4.36 -45.42 0.18
N THR A 115 -3.06 -45.53 0.47
CA THR A 115 -2.13 -44.41 0.53
C THR A 115 -2.09 -43.70 -0.81
N SER A 116 -2.75 -42.57 -0.92
CA SER A 116 -2.42 -41.55 -1.91
C SER A 116 -2.26 -40.24 -1.17
N HIS A 117 -1.17 -40.16 -0.40
CA HIS A 117 -0.52 -38.90 -0.03
C HIS A 117 0.11 -38.25 -1.28
N VAL A 118 -0.66 -38.14 -2.36
CA VAL A 118 -0.40 -37.19 -3.45
C VAL A 118 -1.33 -36.00 -3.18
N GLY A 119 -1.31 -35.53 -1.94
CA GLY A 119 -2.01 -34.36 -1.46
C GLY A 119 -0.95 -33.29 -1.28
N SER A 120 -1.24 -32.08 -1.77
CA SER A 120 -0.32 -30.95 -1.79
C SER A 120 0.58 -30.91 -0.55
N PHE A 121 1.86 -31.21 -0.76
CA PHE A 121 2.84 -31.37 0.32
C PHE A 121 3.07 -30.05 1.04
N TYR A 122 2.99 -28.95 0.30
CA TYR A 122 3.36 -27.64 0.80
C TYR A 122 2.15 -26.83 1.28
N LEU A 123 0.93 -27.11 0.82
CA LEU A 123 -0.26 -26.34 1.20
C LEU A 123 -0.54 -26.36 2.70
N THR A 124 -0.18 -27.43 3.42
CA THR A 124 -0.35 -27.52 4.88
C THR A 124 0.84 -26.99 5.68
N THR A 125 1.88 -26.49 5.01
CA THR A 125 3.04 -25.89 5.68
C THR A 125 2.63 -24.63 6.43
N VAL A 126 3.31 -24.33 7.54
CA VAL A 126 3.07 -23.13 8.34
C VAL A 126 4.21 -22.17 8.13
N ILE A 127 3.89 -20.89 7.91
CA ILE A 127 4.86 -19.81 7.85
C ILE A 127 5.09 -19.31 9.29
N PRO A 128 6.32 -19.35 9.83
CA PRO A 128 6.61 -18.79 11.14
C PRO A 128 6.36 -17.27 11.14
N TYR A 129 5.80 -16.76 12.24
CA TYR A 129 5.50 -15.34 12.38
C TYR A 129 5.85 -14.85 13.78
N GLU A 130 6.56 -13.74 13.86
CA GLU A 130 6.88 -13.07 15.12
C GLU A 130 5.96 -11.86 15.31
N LYS A 131 5.25 -11.83 16.45
CA LYS A 131 4.35 -10.72 16.78
C LYS A 131 5.15 -9.55 17.37
N LYS A 132 5.77 -8.74 16.53
CA LYS A 132 6.60 -7.57 16.92
C LYS A 132 5.81 -6.34 17.39
N GLY A 133 4.48 -6.42 17.54
CA GLY A 133 3.63 -5.31 17.97
C GLY A 133 3.33 -4.24 16.90
N HIS A 134 4.10 -4.22 15.81
CA HIS A 134 3.83 -3.44 14.61
C HIS A 134 3.40 -4.36 13.44
N PRO A 135 2.66 -3.83 12.44
CA PRO A 135 2.39 -4.57 11.20
C PRO A 135 3.68 -4.96 10.46
N PRO A 136 3.65 -6.00 9.61
CA PRO A 136 4.77 -6.33 8.73
C PRO A 136 5.08 -5.18 7.77
N SER A 137 6.34 -5.03 7.39
CA SER A 137 6.76 -4.05 6.38
C SER A 137 6.24 -4.43 4.98
N ILE A 138 6.25 -3.49 4.03
CA ILE A 138 5.87 -3.76 2.64
C ILE A 138 6.77 -4.85 2.02
N GLU A 139 8.07 -4.82 2.33
CA GLU A 139 9.02 -5.84 1.88
C GLU A 139 8.68 -7.23 2.45
N ASP A 140 8.38 -7.31 3.75
CA ASP A 140 7.95 -8.55 4.39
C ASP A 140 6.67 -9.08 3.76
N LEU A 141 5.69 -8.22 3.49
CA LEU A 141 4.44 -8.60 2.83
C LEU A 141 4.69 -9.17 1.42
N GLN A 142 5.64 -8.63 0.66
CA GLN A 142 6.00 -9.20 -0.64
C GLN A 142 6.62 -10.59 -0.51
N ILE A 143 7.51 -10.80 0.46
CA ILE A 143 8.13 -12.11 0.71
C ILE A 143 7.05 -13.13 1.14
N LEU A 144 6.20 -12.75 2.10
CA LEU A 144 5.09 -13.58 2.57
C LEU A 144 4.12 -13.92 1.44
N THR A 145 3.81 -12.94 0.57
CA THR A 145 2.96 -13.16 -0.62
C THR A 145 3.57 -14.20 -1.55
N LYS A 146 4.87 -14.14 -1.83
CA LYS A 146 5.57 -15.13 -2.67
C LYS A 146 5.51 -16.53 -2.05
N ILE A 147 5.69 -16.65 -0.73
CA ILE A 147 5.56 -17.93 -0.02
C ILE A 147 4.13 -18.47 -0.13
N LEU A 148 3.12 -17.63 0.11
CA LEU A 148 1.70 -18.02 0.03
C LEU A 148 1.33 -18.49 -1.38
N GLN A 149 1.78 -17.79 -2.43
CA GLN A 149 1.56 -18.21 -3.82
C GLN A 149 2.26 -19.54 -4.11
N ALA A 150 3.51 -19.72 -3.68
CA ALA A 150 4.23 -20.98 -3.85
C ALA A 150 3.55 -22.15 -3.11
N MET A 151 3.03 -21.92 -1.91
CA MET A 151 2.24 -22.91 -1.16
C MET A 151 0.91 -23.24 -1.84
N ARG A 152 0.21 -22.22 -2.35
CA ARG A 152 -1.04 -22.39 -3.10
C ARG A 152 -0.80 -23.31 -4.29
N ASP A 153 0.28 -23.10 -5.02
CA ASP A 153 0.61 -23.77 -6.27
C ASP A 153 1.41 -25.07 -6.07
N ASP A 154 1.60 -25.51 -4.82
CA ASP A 154 2.39 -26.68 -4.40
C ASP A 154 3.81 -26.70 -4.98
N SER A 155 4.44 -25.52 -5.06
CA SER A 155 5.76 -25.36 -5.65
C SER A 155 6.88 -25.89 -4.75
N ASP A 156 7.84 -26.57 -5.37
CA ASP A 156 9.13 -26.98 -4.82
C ASP A 156 10.01 -25.83 -4.28
N LYS A 157 9.66 -24.57 -4.56
CA LYS A 157 10.35 -23.37 -4.05
C LYS A 157 9.99 -23.03 -2.60
N VAL A 158 8.93 -23.61 -2.05
CA VAL A 158 8.46 -23.31 -0.69
C VAL A 158 9.56 -23.48 0.37
N PRO A 159 10.35 -24.58 0.40
CA PRO A 159 11.44 -24.74 1.36
C PRO A 159 12.48 -23.61 1.26
N SER A 160 12.94 -23.28 0.05
CA SER A 160 13.95 -22.22 -0.13
C SER A 160 13.42 -20.85 0.28
N LEU A 161 12.17 -20.53 -0.07
CA LEU A 161 11.56 -19.24 0.28
C LEU A 161 11.36 -19.10 1.80
N LEU A 162 10.97 -20.19 2.47
CA LEU A 162 10.86 -20.21 3.94
C LEU A 162 12.22 -20.09 4.62
N THR A 163 13.24 -20.81 4.14
CA THR A 163 14.60 -20.70 4.66
C THR A 163 15.12 -19.26 4.54
N ASP A 164 14.98 -18.65 3.37
CA ASP A 164 15.40 -17.28 3.13
C ASP A 164 14.68 -16.30 4.06
N TYR A 165 13.36 -16.44 4.20
CA TYR A 165 12.56 -15.60 5.10
C TYR A 165 13.00 -15.75 6.55
N ILE A 166 13.23 -16.97 7.03
CA ILE A 166 13.68 -17.21 8.41
C ILE A 166 15.04 -16.57 8.63
N LEU A 167 16.01 -16.80 7.75
CA LEU A 167 17.38 -16.32 7.91
C LEU A 167 17.51 -14.80 7.73
N LYS A 168 16.68 -14.18 6.88
CA LYS A 168 16.81 -12.75 6.56
C LYS A 168 15.88 -11.86 7.39
N VAL A 169 14.68 -12.35 7.75
CA VAL A 169 13.64 -11.53 8.41
C VAL A 169 13.49 -11.87 9.89
N LEU A 170 13.45 -13.16 10.23
CA LEU A 170 13.23 -13.60 11.63
C LEU A 170 14.52 -13.71 12.44
N CYS A 171 15.62 -14.12 11.79
CA CYS A 171 16.91 -14.32 12.43
C CYS A 171 18.04 -13.64 11.62
N PRO A 172 17.95 -12.31 11.39
CA PRO A 172 19.00 -11.59 10.68
C PRO A 172 20.35 -11.77 11.41
N THR A 173 21.40 -12.04 10.62
CA THR A 173 22.78 -12.20 11.10
C THR A 173 23.49 -10.85 11.18
#